data_AF-A0A5P2UVP3-F1
#
_entry.id   AF-A0A5P2UVP3-F1
#
_cell.length_a   1.000
_cell.length_b   1.000
_cell.length_c   1.000
_cell.angle_alpha   90.00
_cell.angle_beta   90.00
_cell.angle_gamma   90.00
#
_symmetry.space_group_name_H-M   'P 1'
#
loop_
_entity.id
_entity.type
_entity.pdbx_description
1 polymer ?
#
loop_
_entity_poly.entity_id
_entity_poly.type
_entity_poly.pdbx_seq_one_letter_code
_entity_poly.pdbx_strand_id
1 'polypeptide(L)'
;MAAPVGSGTREAGMGGEEELDWAAMLRFDQERSAIEGRRHDATAAGLRGDAAARSRYLEEVAQLEMLPRLWEFGVRLTVEEYQDAVRVRSWMIHEQRMAADRASRRPWPPGEHPDRHIRYYWSRDGRLLYVTTARDDGRFVANHGFLTPEWAERLRREIPLLADLVTRYETNQEAGRGHEGISAPFDVPLLGDAVPEPLRLWRERVEGELRRRAAEQAASRDPEGGPRPRPDAVPPGR
;
A
#
# COMPACT_ATOMS: atom_id res chain seq x y z
N MET A 1 -36.50 5.76 54.13
CA MET A 1 -35.67 6.15 52.97
C MET A 1 -34.99 4.88 52.48
N ALA A 2 -35.58 4.16 51.51
CA ALA A 2 -35.44 4.34 50.06
C ALA A 2 -34.03 3.99 49.56
N ALA A 3 -33.93 2.87 48.84
CA ALA A 3 -32.78 2.44 48.03
C ALA A 3 -32.92 2.98 46.58
N PRO A 4 -32.27 2.41 45.54
CA PRO A 4 -30.90 2.67 45.06
C PRO A 4 -30.87 3.11 43.57
N VAL A 5 -29.84 3.80 43.08
CA VAL A 5 -29.54 3.98 41.63
C VAL A 5 -28.04 4.33 41.55
N GLY A 6 -27.15 3.66 40.81
CA GLY A 6 -27.24 3.15 39.45
C GLY A 6 -26.43 4.07 38.52
N SER A 7 -25.88 3.50 37.44
CA SER A 7 -25.13 4.13 36.34
C SER A 7 -23.65 4.47 36.62
N GLY A 8 -22.69 4.03 35.83
CA GLY A 8 -22.74 3.27 34.59
C GLY A 8 -21.32 2.98 34.14
N THR A 9 -21.11 1.74 33.72
CA THR A 9 -20.11 1.36 32.72
C THR A 9 -19.97 2.47 31.66
N ARG A 10 -18.80 3.12 31.65
CA ARG A 10 -18.24 3.66 30.41
C ARG A 10 -17.07 2.76 30.05
N GLU A 11 -17.43 1.60 29.50
CA GLU A 11 -16.68 1.08 28.37
C GLU A 11 -16.73 2.18 27.30
N ALA A 12 -15.73 3.06 27.31
CA ALA A 12 -15.45 3.89 26.17
C ALA A 12 -14.94 2.92 25.11
N GLY A 13 -15.84 2.55 24.19
CA GLY A 13 -15.51 1.73 23.05
C GLY A 13 -14.26 2.27 22.36
N MET A 14 -13.23 1.42 22.30
CA MET A 14 -12.16 1.52 21.31
C MET A 14 -12.75 1.19 19.94
N GLY A 15 -13.65 2.05 19.47
CA GLY A 15 -14.32 1.97 18.18
C GLY A 15 -14.14 3.29 17.48
N GLY A 16 -12.96 3.47 16.89
CA GLY A 16 -12.63 4.60 16.03
C GLY A 16 -11.49 4.16 15.14
N GLU A 17 -11.83 3.61 13.98
CA GLU A 17 -10.89 3.59 12.85
C GLU A 17 -10.46 5.04 12.63
N GLU A 18 -9.19 5.36 12.91
CA GLU A 18 -8.65 6.70 12.67
C GLU A 18 -8.64 6.95 11.15
N GLU A 19 -9.67 7.66 10.66
CA GLU A 19 -9.67 8.23 9.32
C GLU A 19 -8.61 9.34 9.24
N LEU A 20 -7.66 9.21 8.31
CA LEU A 20 -6.62 10.23 8.10
C LEU A 20 -7.16 11.37 7.23
N ASP A 21 -7.00 12.61 7.69
CA ASP A 21 -7.25 13.82 6.90
C ASP A 21 -6.04 14.77 6.89
N TRP A 22 -5.85 15.49 5.78
CA TRP A 22 -4.87 16.55 5.46
C TRP A 22 -3.37 16.21 5.33
N ALA A 23 -2.84 15.18 5.99
CA ALA A 23 -1.41 14.80 5.89
C ALA A 23 -1.11 13.65 4.91
N ALA A 24 -2.12 12.86 4.52
CA ALA A 24 -2.08 11.95 3.35
C ALA A 24 -1.84 12.72 2.03
N MET A 25 -2.10 14.04 2.07
CA MET A 25 -2.06 15.02 1.00
C MET A 25 -0.66 15.64 0.75
N LEU A 26 0.29 15.54 1.70
CA LEU A 26 1.64 16.14 1.59
C LEU A 26 2.75 15.13 1.21
N ARG A 27 2.50 13.82 1.34
CA ARG A 27 3.47 12.76 1.01
C ARG A 27 3.29 12.17 -0.40
N PHE A 28 2.11 12.35 -0.99
CA PHE A 28 1.90 12.11 -2.43
C PHE A 28 2.56 13.18 -3.32
N ASP A 29 2.80 14.39 -2.78
CA ASP A 29 3.54 15.46 -3.48
C ASP A 29 5.04 15.13 -3.69
N GLN A 30 5.59 14.22 -2.86
CA GLN A 30 6.91 13.60 -3.13
C GLN A 30 6.89 12.64 -4.33
N GLU A 31 5.72 12.08 -4.70
CA GLU A 31 5.58 11.18 -5.85
C GLU A 31 5.56 11.96 -7.15
N ARG A 32 4.94 13.15 -7.17
CA ARG A 32 5.10 14.10 -8.26
C ARG A 32 6.57 14.50 -8.43
N SER A 33 7.25 14.88 -7.34
CA SER A 33 8.67 15.28 -7.39
C SER A 33 9.59 14.15 -7.85
N ALA A 34 9.31 12.90 -7.47
CA ALA A 34 10.07 11.74 -7.93
C ALA A 34 9.84 11.43 -9.42
N ILE A 35 8.58 11.44 -9.88
CA ILE A 35 8.24 11.25 -11.30
C ILE A 35 8.81 12.39 -12.14
N GLU A 36 8.66 13.64 -11.71
CA GLU A 36 9.22 14.82 -12.39
C GLU A 36 10.75 14.79 -12.41
N GLY A 37 11.39 14.38 -11.31
CA GLY A 37 12.83 14.16 -11.25
C GLY A 37 13.30 13.12 -12.26
N ARG A 38 12.64 11.96 -12.35
CA ARG A 38 12.98 10.92 -13.33
C ARG A 38 12.70 11.34 -14.77
N ARG A 39 11.64 12.11 -15.02
CA ARG A 39 11.38 12.74 -16.34
C ARG A 39 12.47 13.75 -16.70
N HIS A 40 12.94 14.51 -15.72
CA HIS A 40 14.06 15.43 -15.90
C HIS A 40 15.35 14.68 -16.26
N ASP A 41 15.67 13.61 -15.52
CA ASP A 41 16.82 12.74 -15.79
C ASP A 41 16.74 12.06 -17.16
N ALA A 42 15.55 11.59 -17.56
CA ALA A 42 15.29 11.03 -18.89
C ALA A 42 15.55 12.07 -20.00
N THR A 43 15.12 13.30 -19.78
CA THR A 43 15.34 14.42 -20.70
C THR A 43 16.83 14.74 -20.80
N ALA A 44 17.52 14.85 -19.66
CA ALA A 44 18.95 15.10 -19.61
C ALA A 44 19.77 13.98 -20.27
N ALA A 45 19.38 12.71 -20.08
CA ALA A 45 20.00 11.57 -20.78
C ALA A 45 19.78 11.64 -22.29
N GLY A 46 18.57 12.00 -22.73
CA GLY A 46 18.26 12.23 -24.15
C GLY A 46 19.13 13.33 -24.77
N LEU A 47 19.33 14.45 -24.05
CA LEU A 47 20.20 15.54 -24.48
C LEU A 47 21.67 15.12 -24.59
N ARG A 48 22.12 14.16 -23.77
CA ARG A 48 23.49 13.59 -23.85
C ARG A 48 23.65 12.50 -24.90
N GLY A 49 22.57 12.08 -25.58
CA GLY A 49 22.59 10.95 -26.52
C GLY A 49 22.67 9.57 -25.84
N ASP A 50 22.42 9.50 -24.52
CA ASP A 50 22.43 8.24 -23.77
C ASP A 50 21.04 7.58 -23.83
N ALA A 51 20.82 6.82 -24.92
CA ALA A 51 19.55 6.14 -25.16
C ALA A 51 19.24 5.07 -24.09
N ALA A 52 20.26 4.40 -23.55
CA ALA A 52 20.08 3.36 -22.54
C ALA A 52 19.62 3.95 -21.21
N ALA A 53 20.27 5.02 -20.74
CA ALA A 53 19.84 5.71 -19.52
C ALA A 53 18.46 6.34 -19.69
N ARG A 54 18.17 6.94 -20.85
CA ARG A 54 16.85 7.52 -21.13
C ARG A 54 15.74 6.48 -21.07
N SER A 55 15.90 5.34 -21.74
CA SER A 55 14.90 4.26 -21.71
C SER A 55 14.67 3.76 -20.29
N ARG A 56 15.74 3.57 -19.51
CA ARG A 56 15.65 3.18 -18.11
C ARG A 56 14.85 4.19 -17.27
N TYR A 57 15.12 5.49 -17.39
CA TYR A 57 14.38 6.50 -16.62
C TYR A 57 12.90 6.57 -17.02
N LEU A 58 12.58 6.36 -18.30
CA LEU A 58 11.19 6.31 -18.76
C LEU A 58 10.46 5.06 -18.28
N GLU A 59 11.14 3.92 -18.20
CA GLU A 59 10.60 2.70 -17.59
C GLU A 59 10.32 2.91 -16.09
N GLU A 60 11.26 3.54 -15.37
CA GLU A 60 11.08 3.90 -13.95
C GLU A 60 9.87 4.83 -13.76
N VAL A 61 9.65 5.80 -14.65
CA VAL A 61 8.46 6.67 -14.66
C VAL A 61 7.19 5.88 -14.92
N ALA A 62 7.17 5.04 -15.94
CA ALA A 62 6.01 4.23 -16.31
C ALA A 62 5.58 3.32 -15.15
N GLN A 63 6.55 2.72 -14.45
CA GLN A 63 6.30 1.91 -13.26
C GLN A 63 5.70 2.74 -12.12
N LEU A 64 6.27 3.91 -11.78
CA LEU A 64 5.72 4.77 -10.73
C LEU A 64 4.31 5.27 -11.05
N GLU A 65 3.99 5.49 -12.33
CA GLU A 65 2.63 5.82 -12.78
C GLU A 65 1.64 4.64 -12.67
N MET A 66 2.11 3.41 -12.41
CA MET A 66 1.24 2.26 -12.15
C MET A 66 0.59 2.31 -10.76
N LEU A 67 1.12 3.11 -9.83
CA LEU A 67 0.51 3.28 -8.51
C LEU A 67 -0.83 4.02 -8.65
N PRO A 68 -1.90 3.57 -7.95
CA PRO A 68 -3.19 4.22 -7.96
C PRO A 68 -3.02 5.65 -7.48
N ARG A 69 -3.69 6.56 -8.19
CA ARG A 69 -3.65 7.96 -7.85
C ARG A 69 -4.65 8.25 -6.74
N LEU A 70 -4.29 7.86 -5.52
CA LEU A 70 -5.20 7.82 -4.36
C LEU A 70 -5.90 9.17 -4.11
N TRP A 71 -5.26 10.28 -4.47
CA TRP A 71 -5.79 11.63 -4.35
C TRP A 71 -6.90 11.97 -5.37
N GLU A 72 -7.01 11.25 -6.49
CA GLU A 72 -7.99 11.53 -7.55
C GLU A 72 -9.42 11.11 -7.16
N PHE A 73 -9.58 10.27 -6.13
CA PHE A 73 -10.88 9.76 -5.70
C PHE A 73 -11.64 10.70 -4.74
N GLY A 74 -10.98 11.73 -4.21
CA GLY A 74 -11.61 12.71 -3.32
C GLY A 74 -12.11 12.14 -1.97
N VAL A 75 -11.64 10.94 -1.59
CA VAL A 75 -11.98 10.26 -0.34
C VAL A 75 -10.76 10.12 0.56
N ARG A 76 -11.00 10.07 1.87
CA ARG A 76 -9.94 9.84 2.87
C ARG A 76 -9.49 8.38 2.86
N LEU A 77 -8.18 8.19 3.00
CA LEU A 77 -7.61 6.87 3.22
C LEU A 77 -7.68 6.52 4.70
N THR A 78 -7.88 5.24 5.00
CA THR A 78 -7.56 4.74 6.34
C THR A 78 -6.05 4.68 6.54
N VAL A 79 -5.60 4.60 7.80
CA VAL A 79 -4.19 4.37 8.13
C VAL A 79 -3.64 3.12 7.43
N GLU A 80 -4.43 2.06 7.36
CA GLU A 80 -4.03 0.78 6.78
C GLU A 80 -3.87 0.85 5.26
N GLU A 81 -4.77 1.55 4.57
CA GLU A 81 -4.70 1.75 3.12
C GLU A 81 -3.48 2.59 2.73
N TYR A 82 -3.19 3.64 3.49
CA TYR A 82 -1.98 4.43 3.31
C TYR A 82 -0.72 3.57 3.55
N GLN A 83 -0.72 2.78 4.62
CA GLN A 83 0.37 1.86 4.94
C GLN A 83 0.57 0.79 3.86
N ASP A 84 -0.51 0.31 3.23
CA ASP A 84 -0.47 -0.64 2.13
C ASP A 84 0.16 -0.03 0.88
N ALA A 85 -0.25 1.18 0.50
CA ALA A 85 0.35 1.92 -0.60
C ALA A 85 1.85 2.18 -0.39
N VAL A 86 2.26 2.54 0.84
CA VAL A 86 3.68 2.69 1.20
C VAL A 86 4.47 1.39 1.06
N ARG A 87 3.87 0.22 1.39
CA ARG A 87 4.54 -1.08 1.21
C ARG A 87 4.75 -1.40 -0.26
N VAL A 88 3.73 -1.21 -1.09
CA VAL A 88 3.83 -1.46 -2.53
C VAL A 88 4.89 -0.56 -3.16
N ARG A 89 4.93 0.72 -2.78
CA ARG A 89 5.99 1.63 -3.22
C ARG A 89 7.38 1.18 -2.78
N SER A 90 7.54 0.78 -1.52
CA SER A 90 8.82 0.27 -1.00
C SER A 90 9.27 -0.97 -1.78
N TRP A 91 8.35 -1.89 -2.08
CA TRP A 91 8.62 -3.05 -2.92
C TRP A 91 9.07 -2.65 -4.32
N MET A 92 8.40 -1.71 -4.99
CA MET A 92 8.80 -1.26 -6.33
C MET A 92 10.19 -0.65 -6.35
N ILE A 93 10.50 0.21 -5.37
CA ILE A 93 11.85 0.82 -5.24
C ILE A 93 12.90 -0.27 -5.01
N HIS A 94 12.60 -1.26 -4.15
CA HIS A 94 13.47 -2.39 -3.91
C HIS A 94 13.72 -3.19 -5.19
N GLU A 95 12.69 -3.55 -5.94
CA GLU A 95 12.82 -4.29 -7.20
C GLU A 95 13.60 -3.53 -8.27
N GLN A 96 13.37 -2.21 -8.40
CA GLN A 96 14.13 -1.35 -9.32
C GLN A 96 15.61 -1.33 -8.97
N ARG A 97 15.93 -1.25 -7.68
CA ARG A 97 17.30 -1.33 -7.18
C ARG A 97 17.91 -2.70 -7.52
N MET A 98 17.19 -3.79 -7.20
CA MET A 98 17.63 -5.15 -7.51
C MET A 98 17.80 -5.40 -9.01
N ALA A 99 16.98 -4.80 -9.88
CA ALA A 99 17.10 -4.87 -11.33
C ALA A 99 18.35 -4.10 -11.82
N ALA A 100 18.58 -2.89 -11.32
CA ALA A 100 19.76 -2.10 -11.64
C ALA A 100 21.06 -2.82 -11.21
N ASP A 101 21.05 -3.43 -10.03
CA ASP A 101 22.19 -4.18 -9.50
C ASP A 101 22.47 -5.42 -10.35
N ARG A 102 21.43 -6.19 -10.73
CA ARG A 102 21.54 -7.31 -11.68
C ARG A 102 22.11 -6.88 -13.03
N ALA A 103 21.67 -5.74 -13.56
CA ALA A 103 22.17 -5.19 -14.83
C ALA A 103 23.64 -4.73 -14.74
N SER A 104 24.07 -4.23 -13.58
CA SER A 104 25.42 -3.71 -13.38
C SER A 104 26.53 -4.77 -13.44
N ARG A 105 26.19 -6.06 -13.26
CA ARG A 105 27.13 -7.20 -13.11
C ARG A 105 28.26 -6.97 -12.08
N ARG A 106 28.11 -5.99 -11.20
CA ARG A 106 29.13 -5.66 -10.21
C ARG A 106 28.97 -6.61 -9.02
N PRO A 107 30.00 -7.36 -8.62
CA PRO A 107 29.91 -8.16 -7.42
C PRO A 107 29.72 -7.25 -6.22
N TRP A 108 28.76 -7.59 -5.36
CA TRP A 108 28.61 -6.92 -4.07
C TRP A 108 29.86 -7.14 -3.22
N PRO A 109 30.35 -6.12 -2.49
CA PRO A 109 31.34 -6.33 -1.46
C PRO A 109 30.85 -7.39 -0.46
N PRO A 110 31.73 -8.28 0.03
CA PRO A 110 31.36 -9.27 1.03
C PRO A 110 30.69 -8.60 2.23
N GLY A 111 29.43 -8.97 2.50
CA GLY A 111 28.69 -8.43 3.63
C GLY A 111 27.88 -7.15 3.36
N GLU A 112 27.86 -6.62 2.13
CA GLU A 112 27.06 -5.45 1.73
C GLU A 112 25.88 -5.81 0.83
N HIS A 113 25.22 -6.96 1.02
CA HIS A 113 23.92 -7.14 0.37
C HIS A 113 22.92 -6.18 1.02
N PRO A 114 22.37 -5.18 0.30
CA PRO A 114 21.61 -4.10 0.92
C PRO A 114 20.35 -4.57 1.65
N ASP A 115 19.81 -5.71 1.20
CA ASP A 115 18.47 -6.17 1.58
C ASP A 115 18.44 -7.61 2.09
N ARG A 116 19.51 -8.11 2.72
CA ARG A 116 19.46 -9.44 3.38
C ARG A 116 18.43 -9.52 4.52
N HIS A 117 17.93 -8.38 4.99
CA HIS A 117 16.98 -8.29 6.09
C HIS A 117 15.55 -8.05 5.63
N ILE A 118 15.31 -7.63 4.38
CA ILE A 118 14.00 -7.25 3.87
C ILE A 118 13.53 -8.28 2.84
N ARG A 119 12.26 -8.68 2.94
CA ARG A 119 11.60 -9.60 2.03
C ARG A 119 10.20 -9.10 1.69
N TYR A 120 9.82 -9.28 0.43
CA TYR A 120 8.50 -8.95 -0.08
C TYR A 120 7.87 -10.21 -0.68
N TYR A 121 6.60 -10.44 -0.39
CA TYR A 121 5.86 -11.59 -0.87
C TYR A 121 4.48 -11.16 -1.33
N TRP A 122 4.22 -11.35 -2.61
CA TRP A 122 2.90 -11.14 -3.18
C TRP A 122 2.07 -12.40 -3.05
N SER A 123 0.84 -12.24 -2.57
CA SER A 123 -0.19 -13.24 -2.72
C SER A 123 -0.83 -13.14 -4.11
N ARG A 124 -1.47 -14.23 -4.56
CA ARG A 124 -2.15 -14.28 -5.86
C ARG A 124 -3.40 -13.40 -5.94
N ASP A 125 -3.91 -12.89 -4.83
CA ASP A 125 -5.03 -11.94 -4.75
C ASP A 125 -4.57 -10.48 -4.62
N GLY A 126 -3.27 -10.19 -4.84
CA GLY A 126 -2.75 -8.82 -4.82
C GLY A 126 -2.59 -8.22 -3.43
N ARG A 127 -2.32 -9.05 -2.41
CA ARG A 127 -1.89 -8.58 -1.09
C ARG A 127 -0.37 -8.75 -0.95
N LEU A 128 0.25 -7.81 -0.26
CA LEU A 128 1.68 -7.76 -0.07
C LEU A 128 2.02 -8.04 1.40
N LEU A 129 2.84 -9.05 1.64
CA LEU A 129 3.54 -9.24 2.91
C LEU A 129 4.96 -8.69 2.77
N TYR A 130 5.27 -7.69 3.58
CA TYR A 130 6.60 -7.15 3.79
C TYR A 130 7.11 -7.67 5.13
N VAL A 131 8.32 -8.24 5.15
CA VAL A 131 9.00 -8.66 6.38
C VAL A 131 10.40 -8.08 6.41
N THR A 132 10.74 -7.39 7.50
CA THR A 132 12.09 -6.95 7.80
C THR A 132 12.56 -7.47 9.14
N THR A 133 13.85 -7.70 9.31
CA THR A 133 14.45 -7.85 10.65
C THR A 133 14.59 -6.45 11.28
N ALA A 134 14.10 -6.26 12.51
CA ALA A 134 13.99 -4.96 13.18
C ALA A 134 15.36 -4.35 13.53
N ARG A 135 16.33 -5.20 13.90
CA ARG A 135 17.80 -5.06 14.02
C ARG A 135 18.31 -6.25 14.86
N ASP A 136 19.56 -6.22 15.32
CA ASP A 136 20.40 -7.31 15.89
C ASP A 136 19.78 -8.25 16.95
N ASP A 137 18.56 -8.00 17.41
CA ASP A 137 17.81 -8.86 18.34
C ASP A 137 17.05 -10.00 17.65
N GLY A 138 17.10 -10.09 16.32
CA GLY A 138 16.51 -11.18 15.54
C GLY A 138 14.98 -11.12 15.43
N ARG A 139 14.33 -10.06 15.94
CA ARG A 139 12.88 -9.89 15.82
C ARG A 139 12.48 -9.41 14.43
N PHE A 140 11.34 -9.90 13.95
CA PHE A 140 10.75 -9.48 12.70
C PHE A 140 9.74 -8.35 12.90
N VAL A 141 9.70 -7.47 11.92
CA VAL A 141 8.61 -6.54 11.67
C VAL A 141 7.94 -6.97 10.37
N ALA A 142 6.65 -7.25 10.42
CA ALA A 142 5.85 -7.66 9.28
C ALA A 142 4.72 -6.64 9.05
N ASN A 143 4.56 -6.12 7.83
CA ASN A 143 3.55 -5.11 7.48
C ASN A 143 3.41 -3.96 8.49
N HIS A 144 4.54 -3.49 9.03
CA HIS A 144 4.71 -2.37 10.01
C HIS A 144 4.52 -2.69 11.48
N GLY A 145 4.12 -3.92 11.84
CA GLY A 145 4.04 -4.37 13.24
C GLY A 145 5.15 -5.35 13.60
N PHE A 146 5.61 -5.34 14.85
CA PHE A 146 6.43 -6.43 15.35
C PHE A 146 5.67 -7.74 15.25
N LEU A 147 6.34 -8.82 14.86
CA LEU A 147 5.74 -10.14 14.71
C LEU A 147 5.52 -10.79 16.08
N THR A 148 4.54 -10.29 16.83
CA THR A 148 4.00 -10.96 18.03
C THR A 148 2.98 -12.02 17.62
N PRO A 149 2.58 -12.96 18.51
CA PRO A 149 1.54 -13.94 18.20
C PRO A 149 0.22 -13.32 17.76
N GLU A 150 -0.19 -12.21 18.39
CA GLU A 150 -1.41 -11.48 18.04
C GLU A 150 -1.30 -10.85 16.65
N TRP A 151 -0.13 -10.31 16.33
CA TRP A 151 0.13 -9.73 15.02
C TRP A 151 0.21 -10.80 13.93
N ALA A 152 0.84 -11.94 14.21
CA ALA A 152 0.88 -13.09 13.30
C ALA A 152 -0.53 -13.60 13.00
N GLU A 153 -1.41 -13.70 14.00
CA GLU A 153 -2.79 -14.12 13.81
C GLU A 153 -3.61 -13.10 13.00
N ARG A 154 -3.36 -11.80 13.20
CA ARG A 154 -3.92 -10.76 12.36
C ARG A 154 -3.47 -10.92 10.90
N LEU A 155 -2.18 -11.13 10.65
CA LEU A 155 -1.64 -11.33 9.29
C LEU A 155 -2.18 -12.59 8.63
N ARG A 156 -2.36 -13.70 9.36
CA ARG A 156 -2.99 -14.92 8.83
C ARG A 156 -4.43 -14.70 8.39
N ARG A 157 -5.19 -13.86 9.11
CA ARG A 157 -6.56 -13.47 8.72
C ARG A 157 -6.58 -12.49 7.54
N GLU A 158 -5.66 -11.52 7.53
CA GLU A 158 -5.59 -10.52 6.47
C GLU A 158 -5.01 -11.07 5.17
N ILE A 159 -4.05 -11.99 5.22
CA ILE A 159 -3.38 -12.51 4.02
C ILE A 159 -3.35 -14.04 4.10
N PRO A 160 -4.51 -14.71 3.99
CA PRO A 160 -4.62 -16.15 4.22
C PRO A 160 -3.76 -16.97 3.25
N LEU A 161 -3.57 -16.50 2.02
CA LEU A 161 -2.70 -17.14 1.03
C LEU A 161 -1.21 -17.12 1.40
N LEU A 162 -0.80 -16.31 2.39
CA LEU A 162 0.56 -16.26 2.93
C LEU A 162 0.63 -16.72 4.39
N ALA A 163 -0.43 -17.32 4.94
CA ALA A 163 -0.47 -17.74 6.34
C ALA A 163 0.67 -18.70 6.72
N ASP A 164 0.98 -19.67 5.85
CA ASP A 164 2.10 -20.59 6.06
C ASP A 164 3.47 -19.90 6.15
N LEU A 165 3.61 -18.77 5.45
CA LEU A 165 4.83 -17.98 5.47
C LEU A 165 4.94 -17.19 6.78
N VAL A 166 3.83 -16.62 7.24
CA VAL A 166 3.74 -15.97 8.57
C VAL A 166 4.11 -16.95 9.67
N THR A 167 3.56 -18.17 9.65
CA THR A 167 3.88 -19.22 10.63
C THR A 167 5.36 -19.59 10.61
N ARG A 168 5.99 -19.70 9.43
CA ARG A 168 7.44 -19.96 9.34
C ARG A 168 8.27 -18.84 9.96
N TYR A 169 7.88 -17.57 9.75
CA TYR A 169 8.56 -16.43 10.35
C TYR A 169 8.43 -16.42 11.88
N GLU A 170 7.26 -16.78 12.41
CA GLU A 170 7.02 -16.93 13.85
C GLU A 170 7.94 -18.01 14.44
N THR A 171 7.95 -19.22 13.86
CA THR A 171 8.83 -20.31 14.31
C THR A 171 10.31 -19.96 14.20
N ASN A 172 10.71 -19.21 13.17
CA ASN A 172 12.09 -18.77 13.01
C ASN A 172 12.51 -17.71 14.03
N GLN A 173 11.59 -16.81 14.40
CA GLN A 173 11.84 -15.82 15.44
C GLN A 173 12.04 -16.50 16.80
N GLU A 174 11.14 -17.42 17.17
CA GLU A 174 11.23 -18.18 18.43
C GLU A 174 12.54 -18.97 18.55
N ALA A 175 13.03 -19.49 17.43
CA ALA A 175 14.25 -20.28 17.38
C ALA A 175 15.53 -19.45 17.12
N GLY A 176 15.43 -18.13 16.94
CA GLY A 176 16.58 -17.28 16.61
C GLY A 176 17.25 -17.60 15.27
N ARG A 177 16.53 -18.21 14.32
CA ARG A 177 17.07 -18.64 13.01
C ARG A 177 17.11 -17.54 11.95
N GLY A 178 16.53 -16.37 12.24
CA GLY A 178 16.42 -15.29 11.23
C GLY A 178 15.70 -15.78 9.97
N HIS A 179 16.17 -15.39 8.79
CA HIS A 179 15.53 -15.74 7.51
C HIS A 179 15.87 -17.15 7.00
N GLU A 180 16.52 -18.00 7.80
CA GLU A 180 16.94 -19.35 7.38
C GLU A 180 15.75 -20.21 6.93
N GLY A 181 15.88 -20.92 5.81
CA GLY A 181 14.83 -21.79 5.27
C GLY A 181 13.60 -21.07 4.70
N ILE A 182 13.58 -19.73 4.72
CA ILE A 182 12.55 -18.93 4.07
C ILE A 182 12.89 -18.80 2.58
N SER A 183 12.23 -19.60 1.75
CA SER A 183 12.23 -19.41 0.29
C SER A 183 10.98 -18.65 -0.12
N ALA A 184 11.12 -17.69 -1.02
CA ALA A 184 9.98 -16.97 -1.58
C ALA A 184 9.08 -17.96 -2.33
N PRO A 185 7.78 -18.08 -1.99
CA PRO A 185 6.87 -18.91 -2.77
C PRO A 185 6.62 -18.31 -4.17
N PHE A 186 6.84 -17.01 -4.34
CA PHE A 186 6.74 -16.28 -5.60
C PHE A 186 7.78 -15.15 -5.62
N ASP A 187 8.95 -15.39 -6.23
CA ASP A 187 9.72 -14.27 -6.77
C ASP A 187 8.90 -13.74 -7.95
N VAL A 188 8.19 -12.64 -7.75
CA VAL A 188 7.54 -11.91 -8.85
C VAL A 188 8.47 -10.76 -9.20
N PRO A 189 9.52 -11.00 -10.01
CA PRO A 189 10.40 -9.93 -10.40
C PRO A 189 9.59 -8.91 -11.21
N LEU A 190 9.86 -7.61 -10.97
CA LEU A 190 9.56 -6.57 -11.96
C LEU A 190 10.54 -6.76 -13.14
N LEU A 191 10.29 -7.73 -13.99
CA LEU A 191 11.06 -7.96 -15.22
C LEU A 191 10.11 -7.98 -16.41
N GLY A 192 10.13 -6.90 -17.20
CA GLY A 192 9.41 -6.76 -18.47
C GLY A 192 8.44 -5.58 -18.50
N ASP A 193 7.94 -5.26 -19.70
CA ASP A 193 7.02 -4.14 -19.97
C ASP A 193 5.60 -4.34 -19.41
N ALA A 194 5.33 -5.46 -18.73
CA ALA A 194 4.02 -5.81 -18.21
C ALA A 194 3.91 -5.55 -16.70
N VAL A 195 2.81 -4.91 -16.28
CA VAL A 195 2.44 -4.75 -14.87
C VAL A 195 2.40 -6.15 -14.23
N PRO A 196 3.16 -6.42 -13.16
CA PRO A 196 3.06 -7.70 -12.47
C PRO A 196 1.62 -7.94 -12.03
N GLU A 197 1.09 -9.13 -12.32
CA GLU A 197 -0.31 -9.47 -12.05
C GLU A 197 -0.75 -9.15 -10.61
N PRO A 198 0.06 -9.41 -9.55
CA PRO A 198 -0.31 -9.02 -8.19
C PRO A 198 -0.45 -7.51 -7.99
N LEU A 199 0.36 -6.69 -8.68
CA LEU A 199 0.25 -5.23 -8.63
C LEU A 199 -1.03 -4.74 -9.33
N ARG A 200 -1.41 -5.37 -10.45
CA ARG A 200 -2.68 -5.10 -11.13
C ARG A 200 -3.87 -5.39 -10.22
N LEU A 201 -3.87 -6.57 -9.58
CA LEU A 201 -4.93 -7.00 -8.67
C LEU A 201 -5.00 -6.10 -7.43
N TRP A 202 -3.84 -5.72 -6.87
CA TRP A 202 -3.76 -4.77 -5.77
C TRP A 202 -4.42 -3.43 -6.14
N ARG A 203 -4.07 -2.89 -7.31
CA ARG A 203 -4.60 -1.62 -7.82
C ARG A 203 -6.11 -1.69 -8.01
N GLU A 204 -6.62 -2.75 -8.65
CA GLU A 204 -8.06 -2.94 -8.87
C GLU A 204 -8.85 -2.98 -7.56
N ARG A 205 -8.31 -3.66 -6.55
CA ARG A 205 -8.91 -3.73 -5.21
C ARG A 205 -8.96 -2.35 -4.56
N VAL A 206 -7.82 -1.64 -4.52
CA VAL A 206 -7.73 -0.32 -3.87
C VAL A 206 -8.60 0.71 -4.59
N GLU A 207 -8.50 0.81 -5.92
CA GLU A 207 -9.32 1.74 -6.69
C GLU A 207 -10.82 1.40 -6.63
N GLY A 208 -11.16 0.11 -6.60
CA GLY A 208 -12.54 -0.35 -6.44
C GLY A 208 -13.16 0.13 -5.13
N GLU A 209 -12.42 0.01 -4.03
CA GLU A 209 -12.85 0.44 -2.71
C GLU A 209 -12.97 1.96 -2.60
N LEU A 210 -11.99 2.70 -3.14
CA LEU A 210 -12.05 4.18 -3.15
C LEU A 210 -13.21 4.69 -3.99
N ARG A 211 -13.47 4.06 -5.15
CA ARG A 211 -14.60 4.42 -6.02
C ARG A 211 -15.94 4.13 -5.35
N ARG A 212 -16.05 3.02 -4.62
CA ARG A 212 -17.23 2.67 -3.83
C ARG A 212 -17.51 3.74 -2.76
N ARG A 213 -16.51 4.08 -1.95
CA ARG A 213 -16.64 5.10 -0.89
C ARG A 213 -16.93 6.50 -1.45
N ALA A 214 -16.35 6.84 -2.60
CA ALA A 214 -16.64 8.11 -3.28
C ALA A 214 -18.11 8.19 -3.73
N ALA A 215 -18.65 7.09 -4.26
CA ALA A 215 -20.06 7.00 -4.64
C ALA A 215 -21.00 7.09 -3.43
N GLU A 216 -20.67 6.42 -2.32
CA GLU A 216 -21.42 6.49 -1.06
C GLU A 216 -21.42 7.91 -0.47
N GLN A 217 -20.28 8.60 -0.52
CA GLN A 217 -20.17 9.99 -0.08
C GLN A 217 -20.96 10.94 -0.98
N ALA A 218 -20.95 10.73 -2.30
CA ALA A 218 -21.75 11.51 -3.24
C ALA A 218 -23.25 11.31 -3.01
N ALA A 219 -23.71 10.07 -2.84
CA ALA A 219 -25.11 9.76 -2.53
C ALA A 219 -25.56 10.37 -1.20
N SER A 220 -24.67 10.43 -0.20
CA SER A 220 -24.96 11.06 1.09
C SER A 220 -25.03 12.60 1.03
N ARG A 221 -24.42 13.22 0.01
CA ARG A 221 -24.46 14.67 -0.22
C ARG A 221 -25.70 15.14 -0.99
N ASP A 222 -26.45 14.22 -1.62
CA ASP A 222 -27.68 14.48 -2.36
C ASP A 222 -28.94 13.88 -1.69
N PRO A 223 -29.35 14.33 -0.47
CA PRO A 223 -30.59 13.81 0.12
C PRO A 223 -31.87 14.45 -0.44
N GLU A 224 -31.87 15.71 -0.91
CA GLU A 224 -33.07 16.36 -1.47
C GLU A 224 -32.69 17.54 -2.40
N GLY A 225 -32.87 17.41 -3.72
CA GLY A 225 -32.55 18.48 -4.67
C GLY A 225 -33.30 18.47 -6.02
N GLY A 226 -34.29 17.60 -6.19
CA GLY A 226 -35.20 17.69 -7.33
C GLY A 226 -36.21 18.84 -7.10
N PRO A 227 -36.43 19.77 -8.05
CA PRO A 227 -37.40 20.85 -7.85
C PRO A 227 -38.79 20.24 -7.61
N ARG A 228 -39.35 20.45 -6.42
CA ARG A 228 -40.75 20.11 -6.13
C ARG A 228 -41.63 20.88 -7.13
N PRO A 229 -42.52 20.22 -7.89
CA PRO A 229 -43.51 20.94 -8.67
C PRO A 229 -44.36 21.75 -7.69
N ARG A 230 -44.44 23.07 -7.92
CA ARG A 230 -45.29 23.95 -7.11
C ARG A 230 -46.74 23.47 -7.25
N PRO A 231 -47.43 23.13 -6.14
CA PRO A 231 -48.84 22.84 -6.18
C PRO A 231 -49.56 24.18 -6.14
N ASP A 232 -49.62 24.89 -7.26
CA ASP A 232 -50.56 26.00 -7.48
C ASP A 232 -50.51 26.40 -8.96
N ALA A 233 -51.18 25.61 -9.78
CA ALA A 233 -51.71 26.07 -11.06
C ALA A 233 -53.23 25.89 -10.99
N VAL A 234 -53.89 26.89 -10.40
CA VAL A 234 -55.33 27.08 -10.55
C VAL A 234 -55.58 27.27 -12.05
N PRO A 235 -56.44 26.47 -12.71
CA PRO A 235 -56.75 26.69 -14.11
C PRO A 235 -57.59 27.97 -14.23
N PRO A 236 -57.27 28.90 -15.14
CA PRO A 236 -58.21 29.96 -15.45
C PRO A 236 -59.37 29.34 -16.23
N GLY A 237 -60.50 29.18 -15.52
CA GLY A 237 -61.79 29.02 -16.18
C GLY A 237 -62.22 30.37 -16.77
N ARG A 238 -62.16 30.48 -18.09
CA ARG A 238 -63.22 31.00 -18.98
C ARG A 238 -62.77 30.98 -20.43
#